data_AF-A0A538HDP9-F1
#
_entry.id   AF-A0A538HDP9-F1
#
_cell.length_a   1.000
_cell.length_b   1.000
_cell.length_c   1.000
_cell.angle_alpha   90.00
_cell.angle_beta   90.00
_cell.angle_gamma   90.00
#
_symmetry.space_group_name_H-M   'P 1'
#
loop_
_entity.id
_entity.type
_entity.pdbx_description
1 polymer ?
#
loop_
_entity_poly.entity_id
_entity_poly.type
_entity_poly.pdbx_seq_one_letter_code
_entity_poly.pdbx_strand_id
1 'polypeptide(L)'
;MKHDWRTAPIDERLRATLAFLEKLTLRPHELGPADADAARAAGASDEALVDAIHVAALFNMIDRLADSLGWDVPPFEEFSARAEAMLASGYALE
;
A
#
# COMPACT_ATOMS: atom_id res chain seq x y z
N MET A 1 1.72 -14.33 -8.69
CA MET A 1 1.34 -13.05 -8.07
C MET A 1 0.04 -13.23 -7.30
N LYS A 2 -0.09 -12.57 -6.14
CA LYS A 2 -1.38 -12.44 -5.46
C LYS A 2 -2.06 -11.19 -6.04
N HIS A 3 -2.86 -11.38 -7.09
CA HIS A 3 -3.61 -10.28 -7.72
C HIS A 3 -4.68 -9.70 -6.77
N ASP A 4 -4.99 -10.41 -5.69
CA ASP A 4 -5.94 -10.01 -4.67
C ASP A 4 -5.34 -10.24 -3.29
N TRP A 5 -5.24 -9.16 -2.51
CA TRP A 5 -4.75 -9.22 -1.14
C TRP A 5 -5.67 -10.05 -0.23
N ARG A 6 -6.94 -10.23 -0.60
CA ARG A 6 -7.90 -11.04 0.16
C ARG A 6 -7.59 -12.53 0.11
N THR A 7 -7.00 -13.03 -0.98
CA THR A 7 -6.66 -14.45 -1.14
C THR A 7 -5.19 -14.75 -0.83
N ALA A 8 -4.41 -13.72 -0.56
CA ALA A 8 -3.02 -13.84 -0.22
C ALA A 8 -2.79 -14.60 1.11
N PRO A 9 -1.85 -15.58 1.22
CA PRO A 9 -1.28 -16.01 2.50
C PRO A 9 -0.48 -14.89 3.16
N ILE A 10 -1.16 -14.00 3.89
CA ILE A 10 -0.62 -12.95 4.75
C ILE A 10 -1.30 -13.07 6.11
N ASP A 11 -0.63 -12.58 7.15
CA ASP A 11 -1.18 -12.56 8.50
C ASP A 11 -2.41 -11.62 8.60
N GLU A 12 -3.18 -11.79 9.67
CA GLU A 12 -4.42 -11.05 9.87
C GLU A 12 -4.18 -9.56 10.11
N ARG A 13 -3.06 -9.22 10.75
CA ARG A 13 -2.64 -7.83 10.98
C ARG A 13 -2.50 -7.09 9.64
N LEU A 14 -1.73 -7.64 8.71
CA LEU A 14 -1.54 -7.03 7.39
C LEU A 14 -2.85 -7.03 6.59
N ARG A 15 -3.65 -8.09 6.69
CA ARG A 15 -4.96 -8.16 6.03
C ARG A 15 -5.89 -7.03 6.49
N ALA A 16 -6.01 -6.81 7.80
CA ALA A 16 -6.85 -5.76 8.35
C ALA A 16 -6.35 -4.35 7.98
N THR A 17 -5.02 -4.13 8.01
CA THR A 17 -4.43 -2.87 7.53
C THR A 17 -4.74 -2.63 6.06
N LEU A 18 -4.64 -3.63 5.18
CA LEU A 18 -4.97 -3.49 3.76
C LEU A 18 -6.46 -3.22 3.52
N ALA A 19 -7.35 -3.80 4.32
CA ALA A 19 -8.79 -3.49 4.27
C ALA A 19 -9.06 -2.01 4.59
N PHE A 20 -8.41 -1.49 5.63
CA PHE A 20 -8.47 -0.09 6.02
C PHE A 20 -7.95 0.84 4.90
N LEU A 21 -6.79 0.52 4.33
CA LEU A 21 -6.18 1.31 3.24
C LEU A 21 -7.00 1.27 1.95
N GLU A 22 -7.63 0.14 1.61
CA GLU A 22 -8.52 0.06 0.45
C GLU A 22 -9.71 1.02 0.61
N LYS A 23 -10.31 1.06 1.81
CA LYS A 23 -11.40 2.01 2.09
C LYS A 23 -10.92 3.45 2.05
N LEU A 24 -9.73 3.75 2.61
CA LEU A 24 -9.09 5.06 2.49
C LEU A 24 -8.92 5.48 1.01
N THR A 25 -8.49 4.56 0.14
CA THR A 25 -8.25 4.84 -1.28
C THR A 25 -9.53 5.01 -2.09
N LEU A 26 -10.51 4.13 -1.92
CA LEU A 26 -11.70 4.08 -2.78
C LEU A 26 -12.86 4.93 -2.24
N ARG A 27 -13.01 5.01 -0.91
CA ARG A 27 -14.17 5.61 -0.24
C ARG A 27 -13.74 6.39 1.02
N PRO A 28 -12.84 7.37 0.89
CA PRO A 28 -12.29 8.10 2.06
C PRO A 28 -13.37 8.80 2.90
N HIS A 29 -14.50 9.19 2.27
CA HIS A 29 -15.62 9.83 2.96
C HIS A 29 -16.42 8.89 3.87
N GLU A 30 -16.27 7.57 3.72
CA GLU A 30 -16.88 6.57 4.59
C GLU A 30 -15.95 6.09 5.70
N LEU A 31 -14.66 6.45 5.65
CA LEU A 31 -13.64 5.99 6.58
C LEU A 31 -13.87 6.61 7.97
N GLY A 32 -13.84 5.77 9.02
CA GLY A 32 -14.09 6.22 10.38
C GLY A 32 -13.32 5.43 11.44
N PRO A 33 -13.50 5.78 12.73
CA PRO A 33 -12.73 5.18 13.83
C PRO A 33 -12.84 3.66 13.89
N ALA A 34 -14.01 3.09 13.59
CA ALA A 34 -14.24 1.65 13.61
C ALA A 34 -13.35 0.87 12.63
N ASP A 35 -12.95 1.49 11.51
CA ASP A 35 -12.06 0.84 10.55
C ASP A 35 -10.62 0.75 11.10
N ALA A 36 -10.16 1.79 11.80
CA ALA A 36 -8.87 1.78 12.47
C ALA A 36 -8.86 0.83 13.67
N ASP A 37 -9.96 0.76 14.42
CA ASP A 37 -10.11 -0.16 15.56
C ASP A 37 -10.05 -1.63 15.14
N ALA A 38 -10.60 -1.96 13.97
CA ALA A 38 -10.48 -3.31 13.40
C ALA A 38 -9.01 -3.70 13.12
N ALA A 39 -8.22 -2.78 12.58
CA ALA A 39 -6.80 -3.01 12.35
C ALA A 39 -6.00 -3.12 13.67
N ARG A 40 -6.33 -2.30 14.67
CA ARG A 40 -5.73 -2.40 16.03
C ARG A 40 -6.05 -3.73 16.70
N ALA A 41 -7.30 -4.20 16.60
CA ALA A 41 -7.71 -5.48 17.15
C ALA A 41 -6.96 -6.66 16.50
N ALA A 42 -6.54 -6.52 15.24
CA ALA A 42 -5.69 -7.48 14.54
C ALA A 42 -4.18 -7.34 14.87
N GLY A 43 -3.81 -6.37 15.72
CA GLY A 43 -2.44 -6.17 16.21
C GLY A 43 -1.63 -5.09 15.50
N ALA A 44 -2.26 -4.20 14.72
CA ALA A 44 -1.58 -3.02 14.18
C ALA A 44 -1.40 -1.96 15.30
N SER A 45 -0.21 -1.36 15.40
CA SER A 45 0.00 -0.20 16.28
C SER A 45 -0.49 1.08 15.60
N ASP A 46 -0.68 2.13 16.39
CA ASP A 46 -1.04 3.45 15.87
C ASP A 46 0.05 4.00 14.95
N GLU A 47 1.33 3.83 15.32
CA GLU A 47 2.46 4.24 14.50
C GLU A 47 2.47 3.51 13.15
N ALA A 48 2.24 2.19 13.16
CA ALA A 48 2.17 1.40 11.94
C ALA A 48 1.01 1.83 11.03
N LEU A 49 -0.14 2.19 11.61
CA LEU A 49 -1.28 2.72 10.84
C LEU A 49 -0.98 4.10 10.25
N VAL A 50 -0.33 4.99 11.02
CA VAL A 50 0.09 6.31 10.54
C VAL A 50 1.07 6.18 9.37
N ASP A 51 2.08 5.32 9.51
CA ASP A 51 3.05 5.05 8.43
C ASP A 51 2.37 4.49 7.18
N ALA A 52 1.47 3.53 7.37
CA ALA A 52 0.69 2.93 6.28
C ALA A 52 -0.19 3.98 5.56
N ILE A 53 -0.82 4.90 6.30
CA ILE A 53 -1.61 6.00 5.75
C ILE A 53 -0.74 6.92 4.90
N HIS A 54 0.44 7.32 5.39
CA HIS A 54 1.35 8.18 4.64
C HIS A 54 1.78 7.53 3.32
N VAL A 55 2.18 6.26 3.35
CA VAL A 55 2.55 5.52 2.13
C VAL A 55 1.38 5.46 1.17
N ALA A 56 0.19 5.05 1.63
CA ALA A 56 -0.99 4.95 0.78
C ALA A 56 -1.42 6.30 0.18
N ALA A 57 -1.34 7.39 0.96
CA ALA A 57 -1.66 8.73 0.49
C ALA A 57 -0.67 9.22 -0.59
N LEU A 58 0.61 8.93 -0.43
CA LEU A 58 1.64 9.25 -1.43
C LEU A 58 1.38 8.51 -2.75
N PHE A 59 1.11 7.20 -2.69
CA PHE A 59 0.76 6.44 -3.90
C PHE A 59 -0.53 6.95 -4.53
N ASN A 60 -1.57 7.23 -3.75
CA ASN A 60 -2.79 7.84 -4.26
C ASN A 60 -2.52 9.13 -5.06
N MET A 61 -1.62 9.99 -4.60
CA MET A 61 -1.22 11.19 -5.33
C MET A 61 -0.39 10.86 -6.58
N ILE A 62 0.63 10.01 -6.44
CA ILE A 62 1.55 9.62 -7.51
C ILE A 62 0.79 8.98 -8.67
N ASP A 63 -0.08 8.01 -8.39
CA ASP A 63 -0.88 7.30 -9.40
C ASP A 63 -1.74 8.28 -10.19
N ARG A 64 -2.40 9.23 -9.51
CA ARG A 64 -3.22 10.25 -10.17
C ARG A 64 -2.39 11.17 -11.07
N LEU A 65 -1.17 11.52 -10.67
CA LEU A 65 -0.27 12.34 -11.48
C LEU A 65 0.24 11.56 -12.69
N ALA A 66 0.69 10.32 -12.48
CA ALA A 66 1.17 9.43 -13.53
C ALA A 66 0.11 9.22 -14.62
N ASP A 67 -1.11 8.88 -14.21
CA ASP A 67 -2.24 8.65 -15.11
C ASP A 67 -2.65 9.92 -15.85
N SER A 68 -2.65 11.07 -15.17
CA SER A 68 -3.09 12.35 -15.77
C SER A 68 -2.06 12.95 -16.72
N LEU A 69 -0.78 12.74 -16.45
CA LEU A 69 0.33 13.33 -17.20
C LEU A 69 0.96 12.36 -18.21
N GLY A 70 0.50 11.10 -18.25
CA GLY A 70 1.03 10.08 -19.15
C GLY A 70 2.49 9.73 -18.88
N TRP A 71 2.84 9.56 -17.60
CA TRP A 71 4.20 9.13 -17.25
C TRP A 71 4.49 7.75 -17.83
N ASP A 72 5.73 7.54 -18.28
CA ASP A 72 6.19 6.23 -18.73
C ASP A 72 6.41 5.33 -17.50
N VAL A 73 5.46 4.43 -17.27
CA VAL A 73 5.51 3.46 -16.18
C VAL A 73 5.95 2.12 -16.76
N PRO A 74 7.12 1.59 -16.36
CA PRO A 74 7.61 0.32 -16.85
C PRO A 74 6.61 -0.83 -16.61
N PRO A 75 6.59 -1.86 -17.48
CA PRO A 75 5.81 -3.07 -17.24
C PRO A 75 6.15 -3.71 -15.89
N PHE A 76 5.18 -4.43 -15.32
CA PHE A 76 5.30 -5.03 -14.00
C PHE A 76 6.51 -5.97 -13.85
N GLU A 77 6.85 -6.69 -14.92
CA GLU A 77 7.99 -7.61 -14.96
C GLU A 77 9.31 -6.86 -14.74
N GLU A 78 9.46 -5.69 -15.35
CA GLU A 78 10.64 -4.82 -15.15
C GLU A 78 10.65 -4.19 -13.76
N PHE A 79 9.48 -3.77 -13.27
CA PHE A 79 9.34 -3.27 -11.90
C PHE A 79 9.71 -4.34 -10.86
N SER A 80 9.26 -5.57 -11.07
CA SER A 80 9.55 -6.71 -10.18
C SER A 80 11.03 -7.07 -10.16
N ALA A 81 11.70 -7.04 -11.31
CA ALA A 81 13.14 -7.25 -11.39
C ALA A 81 13.92 -6.20 -10.57
N ARG A 82 13.43 -4.94 -10.52
CA ARG A 82 14.02 -3.90 -9.69
C ARG A 82 13.79 -4.10 -8.20
N ALA A 83 12.74 -4.81 -7.78
CA ALA A 83 12.45 -5.03 -6.36
C ALA A 83 13.54 -5.85 -5.66
N GLU A 84 14.07 -6.90 -6.31
CA GLU A 84 15.20 -7.69 -5.79
C GLU A 84 16.48 -6.84 -5.67
N ALA A 85 16.78 -6.03 -6.69
CA ALA A 85 17.91 -5.12 -6.67
C ALA A 85 17.78 -4.07 -5.56
N MET A 86 16.59 -3.52 -5.35
CA MET A 86 16.33 -2.54 -4.29
C MET A 86 16.43 -3.15 -2.88
N LEU A 87 16.07 -4.42 -2.72
CA LEU A 87 16.28 -5.15 -1.47
C LEU A 87 17.78 -5.32 -1.16
N ALA A 88 18.60 -5.59 -2.18
CA ALA A 88 20.04 -5.80 -2.02
C ALA A 88 20.83 -4.49 -1.86
N SER A 89 20.47 -3.45 -2.60
CA SER A 89 21.27 -2.22 -2.76
C SER A 89 20.65 -0.99 -2.09
N GLY A 90 19.41 -1.10 -1.58
CA GLY A 90 18.65 0.04 -1.08
C GLY A 90 18.32 1.05 -2.18
N TYR A 91 18.16 2.32 -1.79
CA TYR A 91 17.90 3.43 -2.71
C TYR A 91 19.18 4.06 -3.31
N ALA A 92 20.32 3.37 -3.22
CA ALA A 92 21.57 3.86 -3.79
C ALA A 92 21.47 3.85 -5.32
N LEU A 93 21.66 5.00 -5.95
CA LEU A 93 21.79 5.16 -7.39
C LEU A 93 23.28 5.09 -7.71
N GLU A 94 23.83 3.89 -7.89
CA GLU A 94 25.17 3.71 -8.48
C GLU A 94 25.06 3.32 -9.96
#